data_AF-A0A5C8VE15-F1
#
_entry.id   AF-A0A5C8VE15-F1
#
_cell.length_a   1.000
_cell.length_b   1.000
_cell.length_c   1.000
_cell.angle_alpha   90.00
_cell.angle_beta   90.00
_cell.angle_gamma   90.00
#
_symmetry.space_group_name_H-M   'P 1'
#
loop_
_entity.id
_entity.type
_entity.pdbx_description
1 polymer ?
#
loop_
_entity_poly.entity_id
_entity_poly.type
_entity_poly.pdbx_seq_one_letter_code
_entity_poly.pdbx_strand_id
1 'polypeptide(L)'
;MPSALSMDLRERVIAAIEAGASRRQAAKRFGVGPSSAIRWHERFQAEGAIAPRPSCGQRPAPAIEAHAERILQVDREQPQAFLHEVRDILAEQGVRTSVSGLWRFFARH
;
A
#
# COMPACT_ATOMS: atom_id res chain seq x y z
N MET A 1 -0.04 3.93 -7.88
CA MET A 1 -0.49 5.21 -7.29
C MET A 1 -1.96 5.41 -7.65
N PRO A 2 -2.91 5.51 -6.70
CA PRO A 2 -4.23 6.01 -7.05
C PRO A 2 -4.05 7.41 -7.62
N SER A 3 -4.50 7.66 -8.85
CA SER A 3 -4.34 8.97 -9.48
C SER A 3 -5.08 10.01 -8.62
N ALA A 4 -4.43 11.14 -8.32
CA ALA A 4 -5.01 12.23 -7.55
C ALA A 4 -6.38 12.67 -8.11
N LEU A 5 -6.54 12.58 -9.44
CA LEU A 5 -7.79 12.83 -10.17
C LEU A 5 -8.96 11.92 -9.72
N SER A 6 -8.69 10.68 -9.30
CA SER A 6 -9.73 9.76 -8.83
C SER A 6 -10.22 10.10 -7.42
N MET A 7 -9.41 10.76 -6.60
CA MET A 7 -9.80 11.17 -5.25
C MET A 7 -10.64 12.45 -5.28
N ASP A 8 -10.21 13.46 -6.03
CA ASP A 8 -10.97 14.71 -6.23
C ASP A 8 -12.39 14.44 -6.75
N LEU A 9 -12.53 13.51 -7.71
CA LEU A 9 -13.83 13.14 -8.25
C LEU A 9 -14.77 12.54 -7.19
N ARG A 10 -14.23 11.75 -6.25
CA ARG A 10 -15.02 11.15 -5.16
C ARG A 10 -15.46 12.21 -4.17
N GLU A 11 -14.56 13.10 -3.80
CA GLU A 11 -14.82 14.21 -2.90
C GLU A 11 -15.92 15.11 -3.43
N ARG A 12 -15.83 15.51 -4.71
CA ARG A 12 -16.84 16.35 -5.35
C ARG A 12 -18.21 15.68 -5.46
N VAL A 13 -18.24 14.36 -5.70
CA VAL A 13 -19.49 13.58 -5.70
C VAL A 13 -20.11 13.52 -4.30
N ILE A 14 -19.31 13.27 -3.27
CA ILE A 14 -19.77 13.21 -1.88
C ILE A 14 -20.29 14.57 -1.43
N ALA A 15 -19.53 15.64 -1.65
CA ALA A 15 -19.90 17.01 -1.29
C ALA A 15 -21.22 17.44 -1.96
N ALA A 16 -21.46 17.04 -3.21
CA ALA A 16 -22.73 17.32 -3.87
C ALA A 16 -23.91 16.55 -3.26
N ILE A 17 -23.69 15.33 -2.77
CA ILE A 17 -24.72 14.53 -2.08
C ILE A 17 -25.01 15.14 -0.71
N GLU A 18 -24.00 15.57 0.05
CA GLU A 18 -24.17 16.26 1.33
C GLU A 18 -24.86 17.61 1.17
N ALA A 19 -24.62 18.32 0.07
CA ALA A 19 -25.33 19.54 -0.30
C ALA A 19 -26.80 19.31 -0.74
N GLY A 20 -27.32 18.07 -0.64
CA GLY A 20 -28.73 17.74 -0.85
C GLY A 20 -29.06 17.13 -2.22
N ALA A 21 -28.07 16.86 -3.08
CA ALA A 21 -28.32 16.16 -4.33
C ALA A 21 -28.60 14.68 -4.09
N SER A 22 -29.52 14.08 -4.85
CA SER A 22 -29.66 12.63 -4.84
C SER A 22 -28.38 11.97 -5.39
N ARG A 23 -28.07 10.77 -4.90
CA ARG A 23 -26.92 9.96 -5.36
C ARG A 23 -26.89 9.79 -6.89
N ARG A 24 -28.06 9.68 -7.53
CA ARG A 24 -28.22 9.60 -8.99
C ARG A 24 -27.94 10.93 -9.70
N GLN A 25 -28.37 12.05 -9.14
CA GLN A 25 -28.09 13.38 -9.69
C GLN A 25 -26.60 13.71 -9.60
N ALA A 26 -25.95 13.41 -8.46
CA ALA A 26 -24.51 13.58 -8.31
C ALA A 26 -23.75 12.70 -9.32
N ALA A 27 -24.16 11.44 -9.48
CA ALA A 27 -23.57 10.54 -10.47
C ALA A 27 -23.63 11.10 -11.90
N LYS A 28 -24.81 11.59 -12.31
CA LYS A 28 -25.00 12.23 -13.63
C LYS A 28 -24.17 13.50 -13.80
N ARG A 29 -24.09 14.34 -12.76
CA ARG A 29 -23.34 15.61 -12.78
C ARG A 29 -21.84 15.42 -12.98
N PHE A 30 -21.28 14.35 -12.41
CA PHE A 30 -19.83 14.08 -12.44
C PHE A 30 -19.44 12.95 -13.41
N GLY A 31 -20.38 12.41 -14.19
CA GLY A 31 -20.10 11.37 -15.19
C GLY A 31 -19.68 10.03 -14.60
N VAL A 32 -20.11 9.71 -13.38
CA VAL A 32 -19.81 8.43 -12.71
C VAL A 32 -21.01 7.50 -12.71
N GLY A 33 -20.78 6.19 -12.64
CA GLY A 33 -21.88 5.22 -12.53
C GLY A 33 -22.66 5.39 -11.22
N PRO A 34 -24.01 5.29 -11.22
CA PRO A 34 -24.83 5.44 -10.01
C PRO A 34 -24.41 4.53 -8.86
N SER A 35 -24.04 3.28 -9.15
CA SER A 35 -23.56 2.31 -8.16
C SER A 35 -22.22 2.75 -7.53
N SER A 36 -21.37 3.48 -8.26
CA SER A 36 -20.12 4.01 -7.71
C SER A 36 -20.39 5.16 -6.73
N ALA A 37 -21.26 6.09 -7.10
CA ALA A 37 -21.65 7.19 -6.22
C ALA A 37 -22.33 6.70 -4.93
N ILE A 38 -23.18 5.67 -5.02
CA ILE A 38 -23.79 5.00 -3.86
C ILE A 38 -22.70 4.44 -2.94
N ARG A 39 -21.81 3.60 -3.47
CA ARG A 39 -20.73 2.99 -2.68
C ARG A 39 -19.79 4.01 -2.04
N TRP A 40 -19.49 5.12 -2.73
CA TRP A 40 -18.63 6.17 -2.19
C TRP A 40 -19.31 6.87 -1.01
N HIS A 41 -20.60 7.20 -1.14
CA HIS A 41 -21.34 7.86 -0.07
C HIS A 41 -21.63 6.93 1.12
N GLU A 42 -22.00 5.66 0.89
CA GLU A 42 -22.16 4.67 1.97
C GLU A 42 -20.88 4.51 2.79
N ARG A 43 -19.73 4.46 2.10
CA ARG A 43 -18.44 4.37 2.78
C ARG A 43 -18.07 5.64 3.53
N PHE A 44 -18.37 6.82 2.95
CA PHE A 44 -18.16 8.08 3.63
C PHE A 44 -18.97 8.16 4.93
N GLN A 45 -20.22 7.68 4.93
CA GLN A 45 -21.04 7.61 6.15
C GLN A 45 -20.51 6.59 7.16
N ALA A 46 -19.94 5.47 6.71
CA ALA A 46 -19.46 4.42 7.61
C ALA A 46 -18.06 4.70 8.22
N GLU A 47 -17.14 5.25 7.43
CA GLU A 47 -15.73 5.40 7.81
C GLU A 47 -15.29 6.87 7.98
N GLY A 48 -16.11 7.85 7.55
CA GLY A 48 -15.72 9.26 7.48
C GLY A 48 -14.61 9.56 6.47
N ALA A 49 -14.17 8.55 5.71
CA ALA A 49 -12.99 8.63 4.86
C ALA A 49 -13.35 8.57 3.36
N ILE A 50 -12.88 9.57 2.61
CA ILE A 50 -13.00 9.66 1.15
C ILE A 50 -11.91 8.82 0.45
N ALA A 51 -10.82 8.54 1.17
CA ALA A 51 -9.66 7.81 0.64
C ALA A 51 -10.04 6.40 0.17
N PRO A 52 -9.55 5.93 -0.99
CA PRO A 52 -9.75 4.54 -1.42
C PRO A 52 -9.26 3.56 -0.34
N ARG A 53 -9.89 2.39 -0.21
CA ARG A 53 -9.27 1.28 0.55
C ARG A 53 -7.88 1.05 -0.02
N PRO A 54 -6.91 0.66 0.81
CA PRO A 54 -5.64 0.13 0.31
C PRO A 54 -5.96 -0.86 -0.81
N SER A 55 -5.38 -0.63 -1.98
CA SER A 55 -5.60 -1.50 -3.14
C SER A 55 -5.34 -2.94 -2.70
N CYS A 56 -6.18 -3.89 -3.13
CA CYS A 56 -6.03 -5.33 -2.87
C CYS A 56 -4.64 -5.92 -3.26
N GLY A 57 -3.76 -5.14 -3.89
CA GLY A 57 -2.37 -5.49 -4.20
C GLY A 57 -1.30 -4.94 -3.25
N GLN A 58 -1.64 -4.18 -2.19
CA GLN A 58 -0.65 -3.84 -1.15
C GLN A 58 -0.42 -5.08 -0.30
N ARG A 59 0.56 -5.87 -0.72
CA ARG A 59 1.08 -6.95 0.11
C ARG A 59 1.77 -6.33 1.32
N PRO A 60 1.57 -6.85 2.54
CA PRO A 60 2.38 -6.43 3.67
C PRO A 60 3.85 -6.56 3.32
N ALA A 61 4.67 -5.68 3.91
CA ALA A 61 6.12 -5.74 3.79
C ALA A 61 6.58 -7.19 4.05
N PRO A 62 7.50 -7.74 3.24
CA PRO A 62 7.99 -9.09 3.48
C PRO A 62 8.59 -9.18 4.89
N ALA A 63 8.44 -10.31 5.58
CA ALA A 63 8.91 -10.48 6.96
C ALA A 63 10.40 -10.14 7.17
N ILE A 64 11.20 -10.22 6.10
CA ILE A 64 12.61 -9.82 6.07
C ILE A 64 12.83 -8.34 6.42
N GLU A 65 11.87 -7.47 6.14
CA GLU A 65 11.95 -6.03 6.44
C GLU A 65 11.96 -5.77 7.96
N ALA A 66 11.42 -6.68 8.77
CA ALA A 66 11.53 -6.59 10.23
C ALA A 66 12.98 -6.72 10.73
N HIS A 67 13.87 -7.26 9.89
CA HIS A 67 15.30 -7.44 10.19
C HIS A 67 16.19 -6.57 9.29
N ALA A 68 15.63 -5.56 8.61
CA ALA A 68 16.34 -4.74 7.63
C ALA A 68 17.62 -4.12 8.18
N GLU A 69 17.55 -3.52 9.37
CA GLU A 69 18.69 -2.88 10.03
C GLU A 69 19.85 -3.85 10.26
N ARG A 70 19.54 -5.08 10.70
CA ARG A 70 20.53 -6.13 10.94
C ARG A 70 21.15 -6.64 9.64
N ILE A 71 20.36 -6.81 8.58
CA ILE A 71 20.87 -7.22 7.26
C ILE A 71 21.84 -6.17 6.70
N LEU A 72 21.46 -4.89 6.79
CA LEU A 72 22.31 -3.77 6.34
C LEU A 72 23.54 -3.56 7.24
N GLN A 73 23.51 -4.02 8.50
CA GLN A 73 24.68 -4.04 9.35
C GLN A 73 25.68 -5.11 8.89
N VAL A 74 25.22 -6.34 8.64
CA VAL A 74 26.08 -7.43 8.14
C VAL A 74 26.70 -7.06 6.79
N ASP A 75 25.94 -6.44 5.90
CA ASP A 75 26.45 -5.96 4.60
C ASP A 75 27.55 -4.90 4.75
N ARG A 76 27.39 -3.95 5.69
CA ARG A 76 28.43 -2.93 5.98
C ARG A 76 29.68 -3.52 6.62
N GLU A 77 29.52 -4.53 7.48
CA GLU A 77 30.64 -5.21 8.14
C GLU A 77 31.39 -6.12 7.15
N GLN A 78 30.70 -6.68 6.16
CA GLN A 78 31.26 -7.63 5.19
C GLN A 78 30.77 -7.37 3.75
N PRO A 79 31.18 -6.26 3.11
CA PRO A 79 30.67 -5.85 1.80
C PRO A 79 31.09 -6.77 0.64
N GLN A 80 32.03 -7.70 0.88
CA GLN A 80 32.48 -8.68 -0.10
C GLN A 80 31.90 -10.09 0.13
N ALA A 81 31.09 -10.27 1.18
CA ALA A 81 30.47 -11.55 1.46
C ALA A 81 29.46 -11.93 0.37
N PHE A 82 29.44 -13.19 0.00
CA PHE A 82 28.43 -13.72 -0.89
C PHE A 82 27.07 -13.82 -0.17
N LEU A 83 25.97 -13.73 -0.92
CA LEU A 83 24.61 -13.77 -0.34
C LEU A 83 24.31 -15.02 0.51
N HIS A 84 24.98 -16.16 0.24
CA HIS A 84 24.81 -17.37 1.04
C HIS A 84 25.55 -17.27 2.38
N GLU A 85 26.70 -16.60 2.43
CA GLU A 85 27.44 -16.32 3.66
C GLU A 85 26.65 -15.35 4.53
N VAL A 86 26.09 -14.29 3.94
CA VAL A 86 25.19 -13.36 4.64
C VAL A 86 23.98 -14.09 5.21
N ARG A 87 23.39 -15.03 4.45
CA ARG A 87 22.29 -15.89 4.96
C ARG A 87 22.73 -16.70 6.18
N ASP A 88 23.91 -17.30 6.15
CA ASP A 88 24.39 -18.18 7.21
C ASP A 88 24.71 -17.39 8.48
N ILE A 89 25.32 -16.21 8.35
CA ILE A 89 25.53 -15.24 9.46
C ILE A 89 24.18 -14.83 10.07
N LEU A 90 23.19 -14.50 9.24
CA LEU A 90 21.86 -14.13 9.72
C LEU A 90 21.16 -15.31 10.42
N ALA A 91 21.37 -16.54 9.95
CA ALA A 91 20.79 -17.73 10.56
C ALA A 91 21.38 -18.01 11.96
N GLU A 92 22.69 -17.80 12.16
CA GLU A 92 23.34 -17.86 13.48
C GLU A 92 22.76 -16.83 14.45
N GLN A 93 22.34 -15.67 13.93
CA GLN A 93 21.69 -14.59 14.69
C GLN A 93 20.17 -14.79 14.86
N GLY A 94 19.63 -15.95 14.45
CA GLY A 94 18.21 -16.30 14.56
C GLY A 94 17.29 -15.72 13.47
N VAL A 95 17.86 -15.05 12.47
CA VAL A 95 17.14 -14.44 11.34
C VAL A 95 17.08 -15.44 10.18
N ARG A 96 15.95 -16.16 10.06
CA ARG A 96 15.74 -17.13 8.97
C ARG A 96 15.29 -16.42 7.70
N THR A 97 16.16 -16.40 6.68
CA THR A 97 15.84 -15.83 5.36
C THR A 97 16.30 -16.77 4.25
N SER A 98 15.79 -16.57 3.03
CA SER A 98 16.25 -17.28 1.84
C SER A 98 17.18 -16.38 1.02
N VAL A 99 18.08 -16.97 0.23
CA VAL A 99 18.97 -16.23 -0.68
C VAL A 99 18.15 -15.36 -1.65
N SER A 100 17.05 -15.88 -2.19
CA SER A 100 16.14 -15.10 -3.04
C SER A 100 15.44 -13.96 -2.29
N GLY A 101 15.18 -14.14 -0.99
CA GLY A 101 14.64 -13.09 -0.11
C GLY A 101 15.65 -11.96 0.10
N LEU A 102 16.91 -12.29 0.38
CA LEU A 102 18.02 -11.35 0.49
C LEU A 102 18.28 -10.62 -0.81
N TRP A 103 18.32 -11.32 -1.94
CA TRP A 103 18.50 -10.69 -3.26
C TRP A 103 17.42 -9.65 -3.53
N ARG A 104 16.14 -9.98 -3.28
CA ARG A 104 15.04 -9.03 -3.44
C ARG A 104 15.10 -7.89 -2.42
N PHE A 105 15.65 -8.13 -1.24
CA PHE A 105 15.83 -7.12 -0.20
C PHE A 105 16.88 -6.09 -0.64
N PHE A 106 18.07 -6.53 -1.04
CA PHE A 106 19.12 -5.65 -1.59
C PHE A 106 18.73 -5.00 -2.93
N ALA A 107 17.77 -5.55 -3.68
CA ALA A 107 17.22 -4.86 -4.85
C ALA A 107 16.26 -3.70 -4.48
N ARG A 108 15.80 -3.61 -3.23
CA ARG A 108 14.89 -2.55 -2.72
C ARG A 108 15.62 -1.48 -1.90
N HIS A 109 16.75 -1.82 -1.28
CA HIS A 109 17.57 -0.97 -0.40
C HIS A 109 18.88 -0.63 -1.09
#